data_AF-A0A9R0WVC6-F1
#
_entry.id   AF-A0A9R0WVC6-F1
#
_cell.length_a   1.000
_cell.length_b   1.000
_cell.length_c   1.000
_cell.angle_alpha   90.00
_cell.angle_beta   90.00
_cell.angle_gamma   90.00
#
_symmetry.space_group_name_H-M   'P 1'
#
loop_
_entity.id
_entity.type
_entity.pdbx_description
1 polymer ?
#
loop_
_entity_poly.entity_id
_entity_poly.type
_entity_poly.pdbx_seq_one_letter_code
_entity_poly.pdbx_strand_id
1 'polypeptide(L)'
;MLSFYVTTVGFYFCTMLTVLTVYIFLYGKTYLALSGVGESIQNRADIQGNKALSVALNTQFLFQIGVFTAIPMILGFILEEGVLTAFVSFITMQFQLCSIFFTFSLGTRTHYFGRTILHGGAKYRATGRGFVVRHIKFAENYRLYSRSHFVKGLEVALLLVIFLAYGFNNSGAIGYILLSISSWFMALSWLFAPYVFNPSGFEWQKVVEDFRDWTNWLFYRGGIGVKGEESWEAWWDEELAHIHTFRGRILETILSLRFFIFQYGVVYHMHAGKESTSLSVYWVSWAVLGGLFVLLMWFWQVWLWQLR
;
A
#
# COMPACT_ATOMS: atom_id res chain seq x y z
N MET A 1 2.88 11.43 -31.59
CA MET A 1 1.61 10.94 -31.00
C MET A 1 1.89 9.95 -29.86
N LEU A 2 2.59 8.83 -30.08
CA LEU A 2 2.97 7.88 -29.01
C LEU A 2 3.94 8.47 -27.96
N SER A 3 4.87 9.36 -28.36
CA SER A 3 5.77 10.03 -27.42
C SER A 3 5.02 10.83 -26.35
N PHE A 4 4.01 11.62 -26.76
CA PHE A 4 3.16 12.39 -25.84
C PHE A 4 2.41 11.46 -24.87
N TYR A 5 1.92 10.31 -25.33
CA TYR A 5 1.26 9.33 -24.46
C TYR A 5 2.20 8.82 -23.36
N VAL A 6 3.44 8.47 -23.74
CA VAL A 6 4.45 7.91 -22.83
C VAL A 6 5.04 8.98 -21.89
N THR A 7 5.12 10.24 -22.32
CA THR A 7 5.73 11.31 -21.50
C THR A 7 4.73 12.12 -20.67
N THR A 8 3.42 11.95 -20.87
CA THR A 8 2.40 12.78 -20.21
C THR A 8 1.30 11.94 -19.55
N VAL A 9 0.02 12.31 -19.75
CA VAL A 9 -1.16 11.81 -19.02
C VAL A 9 -1.36 10.31 -19.20
N GLY A 10 -1.09 9.77 -20.39
CA GLY A 10 -1.26 8.34 -20.68
C GLY A 10 -0.43 7.45 -19.75
N PHE A 11 0.84 7.79 -19.54
CA PHE A 11 1.72 7.06 -18.64
C PHE A 11 1.26 7.07 -17.19
N TYR A 12 0.85 8.24 -16.66
CA TYR A 12 0.33 8.35 -15.29
C TYR A 12 -0.99 7.60 -15.13
N PHE A 13 -1.85 7.64 -16.15
CA PHE A 13 -3.11 6.89 -16.17
C PHE A 13 -2.88 5.38 -16.18
N CYS A 14 -2.01 4.86 -17.05
CA CYS A 14 -1.63 3.45 -17.06
C CYS A 14 -1.01 3.00 -15.74
N THR A 15 -0.11 3.79 -15.18
CA THR A 15 0.50 3.56 -13.86
C THR A 15 -0.57 3.42 -12.78
N MET A 16 -1.55 4.32 -12.78
CA MET A 16 -2.67 4.28 -11.84
C MET A 16 -3.52 3.02 -12.03
N LEU A 17 -3.86 2.66 -13.27
CA LEU A 17 -4.64 1.46 -13.58
C LEU A 17 -3.92 0.17 -13.15
N THR A 18 -2.59 0.10 -13.29
CA THR A 18 -1.80 -1.03 -12.81
C THR A 18 -1.98 -1.22 -11.30
N VAL A 19 -1.87 -0.14 -10.52
CA VAL A 19 -2.06 -0.20 -9.07
C VAL A 19 -3.51 -0.54 -8.71
N LEU A 20 -4.49 0.07 -9.37
CA LEU A 20 -5.91 -0.24 -9.16
C LEU A 20 -6.23 -1.72 -9.45
N THR A 21 -5.61 -2.31 -10.48
CA THR A 21 -5.78 -3.72 -10.80
C THR A 21 -5.27 -4.62 -9.68
N VAL A 22 -4.18 -4.25 -8.99
CA VAL A 22 -3.69 -4.97 -7.78
C VAL A 22 -4.75 -4.96 -6.69
N TYR A 23 -5.30 -3.78 -6.40
CA TYR A 23 -6.32 -3.63 -5.39
C TYR A 23 -7.58 -4.44 -5.74
N ILE A 24 -8.08 -4.35 -6.97
CA ILE A 24 -9.24 -5.12 -7.44
C ILE A 24 -8.97 -6.61 -7.32
N PHE A 25 -7.77 -7.07 -7.72
CA PHE A 25 -7.38 -8.47 -7.61
C PHE A 25 -7.36 -8.95 -6.15
N LEU A 26 -6.68 -8.22 -5.26
CA LEU A 26 -6.54 -8.62 -3.85
C LEU A 26 -7.87 -8.56 -3.10
N TYR A 27 -8.66 -7.51 -3.30
CA TYR A 27 -10.00 -7.41 -2.73
C TYR A 27 -10.93 -8.49 -3.30
N GLY A 28 -10.89 -8.72 -4.62
CA GLY A 28 -11.67 -9.78 -5.27
C GLY A 28 -11.34 -11.16 -4.70
N LYS A 29 -10.05 -11.48 -4.57
CA LYS A 29 -9.59 -12.73 -3.94
C LYS A 29 -10.02 -12.85 -2.49
N THR A 30 -9.89 -11.76 -1.73
CA THR A 30 -10.31 -11.71 -0.33
C THR A 30 -11.81 -11.94 -0.19
N TYR A 31 -12.64 -11.30 -1.01
CA TYR A 31 -14.09 -11.48 -0.95
C TYR A 31 -14.53 -12.86 -1.43
N LEU A 32 -13.89 -13.43 -2.45
CA LEU A 32 -14.14 -14.82 -2.86
C LEU A 32 -13.78 -15.83 -1.77
N ALA A 33 -12.69 -15.58 -1.05
CA ALA A 33 -12.26 -16.39 0.09
C ALA A 33 -13.25 -16.27 1.26
N LEU A 34 -13.52 -15.05 1.73
CA LEU A 34 -14.38 -14.78 2.88
C LEU A 34 -15.86 -15.17 2.65
N SER A 35 -16.31 -15.26 1.40
CA SER A 35 -17.68 -15.71 1.08
C SER A 35 -17.82 -17.22 0.90
N GLY A 36 -16.72 -17.98 0.82
CA GLY A 36 -16.72 -19.40 0.45
C GLY A 36 -17.10 -19.67 -1.03
N VAL A 37 -17.57 -18.67 -1.76
CA VAL A 37 -17.95 -18.78 -3.18
C VAL A 37 -16.74 -19.18 -4.03
N GLY A 38 -15.57 -18.64 -3.71
CA GLY A 38 -14.34 -18.93 -4.42
C GLY A 38 -14.00 -20.42 -4.48
N GLU A 39 -14.04 -21.09 -3.32
CA GLU A 39 -13.82 -22.54 -3.23
C GLU A 39 -14.88 -23.30 -4.04
N SER A 40 -16.15 -22.91 -3.94
CA SER A 40 -17.23 -23.54 -4.70
C SER A 40 -17.04 -23.42 -6.22
N ILE A 41 -16.55 -22.27 -6.71
CA ILE A 41 -16.30 -22.04 -8.13
C ILE A 41 -15.10 -22.87 -8.59
N GLN A 42 -14.02 -22.91 -7.80
CA GLN A 42 -12.83 -23.70 -8.12
C GLN A 42 -13.18 -25.19 -8.21
N ASN A 43 -13.89 -25.74 -7.21
CA ASN A 43 -14.34 -27.13 -7.22
C ASN A 43 -15.20 -27.46 -8.44
N ARG A 44 -16.13 -26.57 -8.81
CA ARG A 44 -16.94 -26.75 -10.03
C ARG A 44 -16.10 -26.71 -11.30
N ALA A 45 -15.13 -25.80 -11.38
CA ALA A 45 -14.22 -25.70 -12.52
C ALA A 45 -13.40 -26.97 -12.70
N ASP A 46 -12.93 -27.56 -11.60
CA ASP A 46 -12.15 -28.80 -11.63
C ASP A 46 -13.01 -30.01 -12.03
N ILE A 47 -14.23 -30.12 -11.47
CA ILE A 47 -15.19 -31.18 -11.84
C ILE A 47 -15.59 -31.09 -13.31
N GLN A 48 -15.81 -29.87 -13.82
CA GLN A 48 -16.18 -29.64 -15.22
C GLN A 48 -14.98 -29.69 -16.18
N GLY A 49 -13.75 -29.82 -15.67
CA GLY A 49 -12.55 -29.74 -16.48
C GLY A 49 -12.34 -28.38 -17.17
N ASN A 50 -12.93 -27.30 -16.64
CA ASN A 50 -12.85 -25.96 -17.20
C ASN A 50 -11.50 -25.31 -16.87
N LYS A 51 -10.48 -25.67 -17.64
CA LYS A 51 -9.12 -25.16 -17.50
C LYS A 51 -9.04 -23.63 -17.65
N ALA A 52 -9.87 -23.03 -18.50
CA ALA A 52 -9.87 -21.58 -18.71
C ALA A 52 -10.28 -20.83 -17.44
N LEU A 53 -11.33 -21.30 -16.75
CA LEU A 53 -11.77 -20.72 -15.48
C LEU A 53 -10.74 -20.91 -14.36
N SER A 54 -10.16 -22.10 -14.26
CA SER A 54 -9.10 -22.38 -13.27
C SER A 54 -7.86 -21.52 -13.48
N VAL A 55 -7.45 -21.32 -14.74
CA VAL A 55 -6.34 -20.41 -15.08
C VAL A 55 -6.71 -18.97 -14.77
N ALA A 56 -7.92 -18.50 -15.12
CA ALA A 56 -8.36 -17.13 -14.85
C ALA A 56 -8.36 -16.81 -13.34
N LEU A 57 -8.79 -17.76 -12.50
CA LEU A 57 -8.74 -17.61 -11.05
C LEU A 57 -7.31 -17.57 -10.53
N ASN A 58 -6.37 -18.29 -11.15
CA ASN A 58 -4.99 -18.44 -10.66
C ASN A 58 -3.95 -17.66 -11.47
N THR A 59 -4.37 -16.66 -12.25
CA THR A 59 -3.46 -15.79 -13.01
C THR A 59 -3.16 -14.53 -12.21
N GLN A 60 -1.87 -14.27 -11.93
CA GLN A 60 -1.42 -12.98 -11.43
C GLN A 60 -0.89 -12.11 -12.57
N PHE A 61 -1.56 -10.99 -12.84
CA PHE A 61 -1.22 -10.07 -13.94
C PHE A 61 0.01 -9.19 -13.67
N LEU A 62 0.50 -9.10 -12.43
CA LEU A 62 1.44 -8.05 -12.02
C LEU A 62 2.91 -8.36 -12.31
N PHE A 63 3.34 -9.61 -12.17
CA PHE A 63 4.70 -10.00 -12.57
C PHE A 63 4.95 -9.64 -14.04
N GLN A 64 3.92 -9.81 -14.87
CA GLN A 64 3.95 -9.45 -16.28
C GLN A 64 4.14 -7.94 -16.45
N ILE A 65 3.32 -7.07 -15.84
CA ILE A 65 3.41 -5.62 -16.05
C ILE A 65 4.76 -5.04 -15.55
N GLY A 66 5.25 -5.45 -14.38
CA GLY A 66 6.53 -4.97 -13.85
C GLY A 66 7.72 -5.35 -14.73
N VAL A 67 7.80 -6.62 -15.16
CA VAL A 67 8.84 -7.09 -16.08
C VAL A 67 8.71 -6.43 -17.45
N PHE A 68 7.48 -6.30 -17.99
CA PHE A 68 7.25 -5.65 -19.28
C PHE A 68 7.65 -4.17 -19.27
N THR A 69 7.54 -3.46 -18.14
CA THR A 69 8.06 -2.08 -18.04
C THR A 69 9.58 -1.97 -18.01
N ALA A 70 10.30 -3.04 -17.65
CA ALA A 70 11.76 -3.07 -17.66
C ALA A 70 12.33 -3.40 -19.06
N ILE A 71 11.55 -4.04 -19.93
CA ILE A 71 11.99 -4.45 -21.28
C ILE A 71 12.51 -3.26 -22.11
N PRO A 72 11.79 -2.12 -22.22
CA PRO A 72 12.29 -0.99 -23.02
C PRO A 72 13.66 -0.48 -22.54
N MET A 73 13.88 -0.46 -21.22
CA MET A 73 15.16 -0.04 -20.63
C MET A 73 16.28 -1.03 -20.99
N ILE A 74 16.02 -2.34 -20.83
CA ILE A 74 17.00 -3.39 -21.16
C ILE A 74 17.33 -3.35 -22.65
N LEU A 75 16.34 -3.20 -23.52
CA LEU A 75 16.54 -3.07 -24.97
C LEU A 75 17.36 -1.82 -25.33
N GLY A 76 17.13 -0.71 -24.64
CA GLY A 76 17.93 0.51 -24.77
C GLY A 76 19.40 0.25 -24.47
N PHE A 77 19.70 -0.37 -23.32
CA PHE A 77 21.09 -0.71 -22.97
C PHE A 77 21.72 -1.71 -23.94
N ILE A 78 20.96 -2.70 -24.43
CA ILE A 78 21.48 -3.65 -25.43
C ILE A 78 21.88 -2.91 -26.71
N LEU A 79 21.07 -1.94 -27.14
CA LEU A 79 21.30 -1.17 -28.36
C LEU A 79 22.45 -0.17 -28.21
N GLU A 80 22.61 0.45 -27.03
CA GLU A 80 23.63 1.47 -26.77
C GLU A 80 24.99 0.89 -26.39
N GLU A 81 25.03 -0.17 -25.57
CA GLU A 81 26.25 -0.65 -24.91
C GLU A 81 26.57 -2.14 -25.19
N GLY A 82 25.69 -2.83 -25.92
CA GLY A 82 25.81 -4.26 -26.22
C GLY A 82 25.25 -5.18 -25.13
N VAL A 83 25.03 -6.45 -25.48
CA VAL A 83 24.29 -7.42 -24.64
C VAL A 83 24.96 -7.69 -23.29
N LEU A 84 26.28 -7.90 -23.27
CA LEU A 84 26.99 -8.24 -22.03
C LEU A 84 26.98 -7.06 -21.05
N THR A 85 27.26 -5.85 -21.52
CA THR A 85 27.23 -4.63 -20.72
C THR A 85 25.82 -4.39 -20.18
N ALA A 86 24.79 -4.52 -21.02
CA ALA A 86 23.40 -4.38 -20.60
C ALA A 86 23.01 -5.37 -19.48
N PHE A 87 23.49 -6.62 -19.54
CA PHE A 87 23.25 -7.60 -18.48
C PHE A 87 23.94 -7.20 -17.17
N VAL A 88 25.22 -6.83 -17.22
CA VAL A 88 25.97 -6.39 -16.02
C VAL A 88 25.35 -5.12 -15.42
N SER A 89 24.99 -4.15 -16.26
CA SER A 89 24.30 -2.91 -15.84
C SER A 89 22.97 -3.22 -15.18
N PHE A 90 22.16 -4.12 -15.76
CA PHE A 90 20.88 -4.54 -15.15
C PHE A 90 21.08 -5.16 -13.77
N ILE A 91 22.03 -6.09 -13.61
CA ILE A 91 22.34 -6.71 -12.31
C ILE A 91 22.84 -5.67 -11.31
N THR A 92 23.69 -4.74 -11.75
CA THR A 92 24.19 -3.63 -10.90
C THR A 92 23.05 -2.75 -10.41
N MET A 93 22.09 -2.42 -11.28
CA MET A 93 20.89 -1.65 -10.89
C MET A 93 20.02 -2.41 -9.87
N GLN A 94 19.93 -3.74 -9.96
CA GLN A 94 19.21 -4.54 -8.96
C GLN A 94 19.90 -4.47 -7.59
N PHE A 95 21.23 -4.54 -7.54
CA PHE A 95 21.98 -4.33 -6.28
C PHE A 95 21.82 -2.92 -5.71
N GLN A 96 21.60 -1.93 -6.56
CA GLN A 96 21.24 -0.57 -6.17
C GLN A 96 19.75 -0.41 -5.79
N LEU A 97 19.01 -1.52 -5.71
CA LEU A 97 17.61 -1.58 -5.30
C LEU A 97 16.65 -0.82 -6.23
N CYS A 98 16.97 -0.72 -7.53
CA CYS A 98 16.15 0.02 -8.49
C CYS A 98 14.69 -0.47 -8.52
N SER A 99 14.46 -1.77 -8.35
CA SER A 99 13.12 -2.36 -8.32
C SER A 99 12.28 -1.86 -7.14
N ILE A 100 12.90 -1.69 -5.97
CA ILE A 100 12.25 -1.11 -4.78
C ILE A 100 11.94 0.36 -5.05
N PHE A 101 12.92 1.11 -5.58
CA PHE A 101 12.76 2.52 -5.91
C PHE A 101 11.62 2.77 -6.91
N PHE A 102 11.58 2.04 -8.02
CA PHE A 102 10.55 2.22 -9.04
C PHE A 102 9.17 1.79 -8.55
N THR A 103 9.08 0.73 -7.75
CA THR A 103 7.82 0.30 -7.13
C THR A 103 7.31 1.32 -6.13
N PHE A 104 8.19 1.94 -5.35
CA PHE A 104 7.86 3.08 -4.50
C PHE A 104 7.41 4.30 -5.31
N SER A 105 8.13 4.65 -6.37
CA SER A 105 7.78 5.76 -7.27
C SER A 105 6.40 5.56 -7.92
N LEU A 106 6.04 4.31 -8.26
CA LEU A 106 4.71 3.93 -8.76
C LEU A 106 3.60 4.34 -7.79
N GLY A 107 3.81 4.13 -6.48
CA GLY A 107 2.88 4.51 -5.42
C GLY A 107 2.67 6.02 -5.34
N THR A 108 3.77 6.79 -5.40
CA THR A 108 3.74 8.26 -5.42
C THR A 108 2.93 8.77 -6.62
N ARG A 109 3.27 8.31 -7.83
CA ARG A 109 2.60 8.73 -9.08
C ARG A 109 1.11 8.41 -9.03
N THR A 110 0.75 7.17 -8.66
CA THR A 110 -0.64 6.73 -8.56
C THR A 110 -1.41 7.55 -7.54
N HIS A 111 -0.86 7.77 -6.34
CA HIS A 111 -1.57 8.49 -5.28
C HIS A 111 -1.89 9.93 -5.69
N TYR A 112 -0.89 10.70 -6.12
CA TYR A 112 -1.10 12.12 -6.43
C TYR A 112 -1.87 12.35 -7.73
N PHE A 113 -1.66 11.50 -8.74
CA PHE A 113 -2.47 11.53 -9.96
C PHE A 113 -3.94 11.18 -9.65
N GLY A 114 -4.19 10.10 -8.91
CA GLY A 114 -5.54 9.70 -8.50
C GLY A 114 -6.24 10.75 -7.62
N ARG A 115 -5.51 11.35 -6.67
CA ARG A 115 -6.02 12.47 -5.84
C ARG A 115 -6.47 13.64 -6.70
N THR A 116 -5.68 13.99 -7.72
CA THR A 116 -6.03 15.08 -8.65
C THR A 116 -7.30 14.75 -9.46
N ILE A 117 -7.48 13.49 -9.88
CA ILE A 117 -8.69 13.06 -10.61
C ILE A 117 -9.93 13.10 -9.70
N LEU A 118 -9.82 12.60 -8.48
CA LEU A 118 -10.95 12.45 -7.56
C LEU A 118 -11.38 13.77 -6.95
N HIS A 119 -10.42 14.56 -6.48
CA HIS A 119 -10.65 15.74 -5.64
C HIS A 119 -10.28 17.05 -6.31
N GLY A 120 -9.48 17.00 -7.37
CA GLY A 120 -8.87 18.20 -7.95
C GLY A 120 -7.80 18.80 -7.03
N GLY A 121 -7.14 19.86 -7.53
CA GLY A 121 -6.14 20.60 -6.78
C GLY A 121 -4.74 19.96 -6.81
N ALA A 122 -3.78 20.69 -7.36
CA ALA A 122 -2.37 20.33 -7.28
C ALA A 122 -1.73 21.13 -6.13
N LYS A 123 -1.13 20.42 -5.16
CA LYS A 123 -0.30 21.04 -4.12
C LYS A 123 1.15 21.00 -4.60
N TYR A 124 1.70 22.16 -4.97
CA TYR A 124 3.13 22.25 -5.21
C TYR A 124 3.87 22.08 -3.89
N ARG A 125 4.89 21.24 -3.88
CA ARG A 125 5.81 21.09 -2.76
C ARG A 125 7.20 21.44 -3.26
N ALA A 126 7.80 22.48 -2.68
CA ALA A 126 9.10 22.94 -3.09
C ALA A 126 10.14 21.84 -2.88
N THR A 127 10.78 21.41 -3.96
CA THR A 127 12.01 20.60 -3.89
C THR A 127 13.13 21.57 -3.53
N GLY A 128 13.41 21.70 -2.23
CA GLY A 128 14.43 22.64 -1.75
C GLY A 128 15.79 22.45 -2.43
N ARG A 129 16.59 23.51 -2.52
CA ARG A 129 18.00 23.43 -2.94
C ARG A 129 18.86 23.01 -1.74
N GLY A 130 18.74 21.75 -1.33
CA GLY A 130 19.51 21.17 -0.24
C GLY A 130 20.60 20.22 -0.73
N PHE A 131 21.46 19.77 0.19
CA PHE A 131 22.36 18.64 -0.08
C PHE A 131 21.53 17.40 -0.41
N VAL A 132 21.88 16.73 -1.51
CA VAL A 132 21.19 15.53 -2.03
C VAL A 132 21.22 14.37 -1.03
N VAL A 133 22.24 14.32 -0.17
CA VAL A 133 22.42 13.29 0.87
C VAL A 133 22.11 13.90 2.23
N ARG A 134 20.82 13.98 2.57
CA ARG A 134 20.36 14.44 3.89
C ARG A 134 19.46 13.39 4.52
N HIS A 135 19.72 13.10 5.80
CA HIS A 135 18.83 12.27 6.61
C HIS A 135 17.47 12.96 6.83
N ILE A 136 16.38 12.25 6.55
CA ILE A 136 15.00 12.70 6.75
C ILE A 136 14.44 12.08 8.03
N LYS A 137 13.94 12.92 8.92
CA LYS A 137 13.38 12.47 10.22
C LYS A 137 12.13 11.61 10.04
N PHE A 138 11.86 10.72 10.97
CA PHE A 138 10.63 9.89 10.95
C PHE A 138 9.33 10.70 10.89
N ALA A 139 9.21 11.83 11.61
CA ALA A 139 8.07 12.76 11.52
C ALA A 139 7.84 13.24 10.09
N GLU A 140 8.91 13.65 9.41
CA GLU A 140 8.83 14.14 8.04
C GLU A 140 8.48 13.03 7.06
N ASN A 141 9.12 11.86 7.18
CA ASN A 141 8.80 10.68 6.38
C ASN A 141 7.33 10.26 6.54
N TYR A 142 6.81 10.25 7.76
CA TYR A 142 5.41 9.95 8.03
C TYR A 142 4.48 10.95 7.34
N ARG A 143 4.75 12.25 7.47
CA ARG A 143 3.94 13.29 6.81
C ARG A 143 3.96 13.21 5.28
N LEU A 144 5.07 12.77 4.69
CA LEU A 144 5.22 12.64 3.24
C LEU A 144 4.51 11.40 2.70
N TYR A 145 4.61 10.28 3.42
CA TYR A 145 4.29 8.96 2.88
C TYR A 145 3.14 8.23 3.55
N SER A 146 2.55 8.76 4.63
CA SER A 146 1.45 8.12 5.36
C SER A 146 0.27 7.73 4.45
N ARG A 147 -0.36 8.71 3.77
CA ARG A 147 -1.53 8.45 2.89
C ARG A 147 -1.17 7.87 1.52
N SER A 148 0.04 8.15 1.04
CA SER A 148 0.47 7.73 -0.30
C SER A 148 1.02 6.31 -0.32
N HIS A 149 1.68 5.86 0.76
CA HIS A 149 2.36 4.57 0.83
C HIS A 149 2.03 3.77 2.08
N PHE A 150 2.18 4.32 3.30
CA PHE A 150 2.12 3.49 4.52
C PHE A 150 0.75 2.86 4.75
N VAL A 151 -0.32 3.67 4.72
CA VAL A 151 -1.70 3.15 4.87
C VAL A 151 -2.01 2.14 3.77
N LYS A 152 -1.61 2.44 2.53
CA LYS A 152 -1.83 1.59 1.36
C LYS A 152 -1.06 0.28 1.40
N GLY A 153 0.20 0.32 1.83
CA GLY A 153 1.07 -0.83 1.98
C GLY A 153 0.60 -1.75 3.10
N LEU A 154 0.15 -1.18 4.23
CA LEU A 154 -0.48 -1.95 5.30
C LEU A 154 -1.79 -2.59 4.87
N GLU A 155 -2.63 -1.87 4.10
CA GLU A 155 -3.87 -2.41 3.52
C GLU A 155 -3.58 -3.59 2.59
N VAL A 156 -2.60 -3.48 1.69
CA VAL A 156 -2.16 -4.58 0.82
C VAL A 156 -1.62 -5.75 1.64
N ALA A 157 -0.76 -5.50 2.63
CA ALA A 157 -0.21 -6.55 3.50
C ALA A 157 -1.32 -7.29 4.27
N LEU A 158 -2.31 -6.56 4.80
CA LEU A 158 -3.45 -7.15 5.49
C LEU A 158 -4.27 -8.06 4.56
N LEU A 159 -4.57 -7.62 3.34
CA LEU A 159 -5.27 -8.44 2.34
C LEU A 159 -4.47 -9.71 2.00
N LEU A 160 -3.14 -9.62 1.92
CA LEU A 160 -2.27 -10.77 1.64
C LEU A 160 -2.21 -11.77 2.79
N VAL A 161 -2.25 -11.30 4.04
CA VAL A 161 -2.35 -12.17 5.24
C VAL A 161 -3.68 -12.89 5.26
N ILE A 162 -4.78 -12.22 4.94
CA ILE A 162 -6.11 -12.84 4.85
C ILE A 162 -6.16 -13.83 3.70
N PHE A 163 -5.57 -13.50 2.56
CA PHE A 163 -5.46 -14.44 1.44
C PHE A 163 -4.60 -15.67 1.80
N LEU A 164 -3.58 -15.51 2.65
CA LEU A 164 -2.82 -16.66 3.18
C LEU A 164 -3.67 -17.51 4.13
N ALA A 165 -4.44 -16.86 5.01
CA ALA A 165 -5.19 -17.54 6.06
C ALA A 165 -6.45 -18.26 5.54
N TYR A 166 -7.16 -17.66 4.56
CA TYR A 166 -8.45 -18.16 4.08
C TYR A 166 -8.49 -18.38 2.55
N GLY A 167 -7.38 -18.20 1.85
CA GLY A 167 -7.32 -18.41 0.42
C GLY A 167 -7.57 -19.87 0.05
N PHE A 168 -8.42 -20.06 -0.96
CA PHE A 168 -8.65 -21.35 -1.59
C PHE A 168 -7.68 -21.47 -2.78
N ASN A 169 -6.69 -22.35 -2.68
CA ASN A 169 -5.79 -22.62 -3.79
C ASN A 169 -5.40 -24.10 -3.82
N ASN A 170 -5.80 -24.80 -4.87
CA ASN A 170 -5.49 -26.21 -5.06
C ASN A 170 -3.98 -26.47 -5.22
N SER A 171 -3.21 -25.46 -5.63
CA SER A 171 -1.75 -25.55 -5.75
C SER A 171 -1.02 -25.34 -4.40
N GLY A 172 -1.75 -25.26 -3.30
CA GLY A 172 -1.21 -25.13 -1.94
C GLY A 172 -0.33 -23.89 -1.75
N ALA A 173 0.73 -24.05 -0.95
CA ALA A 173 1.65 -22.96 -0.61
C ALA A 173 2.36 -22.35 -1.83
N ILE A 174 2.75 -23.17 -2.81
CA ILE A 174 3.43 -22.71 -4.03
C ILE A 174 2.50 -21.80 -4.84
N GLY A 175 1.23 -22.20 -4.97
CA GLY A 175 0.23 -21.38 -5.66
C GLY A 175 0.02 -20.02 -4.99
N TYR A 176 -0.04 -19.98 -3.65
CA TYR A 176 -0.13 -18.71 -2.92
C TYR A 176 1.10 -17.83 -3.18
N ILE A 177 2.32 -18.37 -3.08
CA ILE A 177 3.56 -17.62 -3.27
C ILE A 177 3.58 -17.02 -4.68
N LEU A 178 3.31 -17.84 -5.71
CA LEU A 178 3.32 -17.40 -7.10
C LEU A 178 2.27 -16.32 -7.38
N LEU A 179 1.15 -16.30 -6.65
CA LEU A 179 0.06 -15.33 -6.79
C LEU A 179 0.21 -14.07 -5.93
N SER A 180 1.12 -14.06 -4.95
CA SER A 180 1.22 -12.99 -3.95
C SER A 180 2.58 -12.30 -3.94
N ILE A 181 3.63 -12.92 -4.49
CA ILE A 181 5.02 -12.44 -4.35
C ILE A 181 5.19 -11.00 -4.86
N SER A 182 4.60 -10.64 -6.00
CA SER A 182 4.73 -9.25 -6.51
C SER A 182 3.95 -8.24 -5.67
N SER A 183 2.84 -8.66 -5.06
CA SER A 183 2.04 -7.82 -4.16
C SER A 183 2.74 -7.63 -2.81
N TRP A 184 3.40 -8.68 -2.29
CA TRP A 184 4.28 -8.58 -1.13
C TRP A 184 5.46 -7.65 -1.42
N PHE A 185 6.11 -7.81 -2.57
CA PHE A 185 7.19 -6.92 -2.99
C PHE A 185 6.73 -5.45 -3.06
N MET A 186 5.52 -5.20 -3.58
CA MET A 186 4.92 -3.87 -3.59
C MET A 186 4.67 -3.33 -2.19
N ALA A 187 4.03 -4.11 -1.31
CA ALA A 187 3.74 -3.71 0.06
C ALA A 187 5.02 -3.37 0.84
N LEU A 188 6.03 -4.25 0.76
CA LEU A 188 7.32 -4.04 1.41
C LEU A 188 8.05 -2.83 0.84
N SER A 189 8.04 -2.64 -0.49
CA SER A 189 8.65 -1.46 -1.10
C SER A 189 7.97 -0.17 -0.62
N TRP A 190 6.64 -0.14 -0.52
CA TRP A 190 5.91 1.03 -0.04
C TRP A 190 6.15 1.33 1.45
N LEU A 191 6.32 0.31 2.27
CA LEU A 191 6.55 0.47 3.70
C LEU A 191 8.00 0.85 4.02
N PHE A 192 8.97 0.23 3.34
CA PHE A 192 10.37 0.28 3.76
C PHE A 192 11.28 1.16 2.90
N ALA A 193 10.92 1.48 1.65
CA ALA A 193 11.80 2.27 0.78
C ALA A 193 12.20 3.64 1.37
N PRO A 194 11.32 4.42 2.04
CA PRO A 194 11.72 5.68 2.65
C PRO A 194 12.83 5.54 3.69
N TYR A 195 12.95 4.38 4.35
CA TYR A 195 13.97 4.09 5.35
C TYR A 195 15.24 3.52 4.72
N VAL A 196 15.08 2.62 3.74
CA VAL A 196 16.19 2.00 3.00
C VAL A 196 17.02 3.03 2.24
N PHE A 197 16.36 4.02 1.62
CA PHE A 197 17.04 5.09 0.89
C PHE A 197 17.39 6.31 1.77
N ASN A 198 17.16 6.24 3.09
CA ASN A 198 17.50 7.32 4.01
C ASN A 198 18.96 7.18 4.48
N PRO A 199 19.84 8.17 4.25
CA PRO A 199 21.18 8.17 4.82
C PRO A 199 21.13 8.00 6.35
N SER A 200 21.94 7.13 6.95
CA SER A 200 21.88 6.77 8.39
C SER A 200 20.51 6.26 8.89
N GLY A 201 19.61 5.81 8.01
CA GLY A 201 18.26 5.39 8.37
C GLY A 201 18.19 4.17 9.31
N PHE A 202 19.27 3.38 9.40
CA PHE A 202 19.37 2.21 10.29
C PHE A 202 20.42 2.39 11.40
N GLU A 203 20.99 3.58 11.55
CA GLU A 203 21.91 3.86 12.64
C GLU A 203 21.12 3.95 13.96
N TRP A 204 21.43 3.09 14.93
CA TRP A 204 20.63 2.94 16.15
C TRP A 204 20.41 4.27 16.89
N GLN A 205 21.47 5.07 17.06
CA GLN A 205 21.38 6.37 17.73
C GLN A 205 20.40 7.30 17.01
N LYS A 206 20.46 7.37 15.68
CA LYS A 206 19.56 8.18 14.86
C LYS A 206 18.13 7.67 14.93
N VAL A 207 17.93 6.36 14.87
CA VAL A 207 16.59 5.75 14.99
C VAL A 207 15.93 6.11 16.31
N VAL A 208 16.65 6.06 17.42
CA VAL A 208 16.13 6.43 18.75
C VAL A 208 15.80 7.92 18.82
N GLU A 209 16.68 8.79 18.30
CA GLU A 209 16.44 10.25 18.23
C GLU A 209 15.19 10.58 17.40
N ASP A 210 15.10 10.02 16.20
CA ASP A 210 13.99 10.22 15.27
C ASP A 210 12.66 9.69 15.82
N PHE A 211 12.70 8.55 16.51
CA PHE A 211 11.53 7.97 17.13
C PHE A 211 11.01 8.84 18.28
N ARG A 212 11.91 9.41 19.09
CA ARG A 212 11.55 10.39 20.13
C ARG A 212 10.96 11.66 19.52
N ASP A 213 11.59 12.20 18.47
CA ASP A 213 11.11 13.38 17.74
C ASP A 213 9.72 13.13 17.12
N TRP A 214 9.51 11.97 16.50
CA TRP A 214 8.22 11.55 15.95
C TRP A 214 7.14 11.43 17.04
N THR A 215 7.48 10.84 18.18
CA THR A 215 6.57 10.70 19.32
C THR A 215 6.17 12.07 19.89
N ASN A 216 7.15 12.98 20.04
CA ASN A 216 6.87 14.34 20.50
C ASN A 216 5.95 15.08 19.51
N TRP A 217 6.21 14.98 18.21
CA TRP A 217 5.35 15.54 17.16
C TRP A 217 3.93 14.95 17.19
N LEU A 218 3.80 13.64 17.45
CA LEU A 218 2.51 12.95 17.51
C LEU A 218 1.63 13.43 18.68
N PHE A 219 2.24 13.66 19.86
CA PHE A 219 1.52 14.03 21.08
C PHE A 219 1.57 15.52 21.40
N TYR A 220 2.22 16.34 20.57
CA TYR A 220 2.21 17.78 20.72
C TYR A 220 0.79 18.30 20.52
N ARG A 221 0.16 18.72 21.63
CA ARG A 221 -1.16 19.34 21.62
C ARG A 221 -1.08 20.62 20.80
N GLY A 222 -1.82 20.68 19.71
CA GLY A 222 -1.80 21.81 18.79
C GLY A 222 -2.33 23.11 19.42
N GLY A 223 -2.35 24.15 18.60
CA GLY A 223 -2.89 25.47 18.92
C GLY A 223 -3.18 26.25 17.64
N ILE A 224 -3.85 27.40 17.74
CA ILE A 224 -4.19 28.22 16.57
C ILE A 224 -2.89 28.68 15.89
N GLY A 225 -2.71 28.30 14.61
CA GLY A 225 -1.56 28.69 13.80
C GLY A 225 -0.35 27.76 13.90
N VAL A 226 -0.43 26.63 14.63
CA VAL A 226 0.61 25.60 14.62
C VAL A 226 0.67 24.94 13.25
N LYS A 227 1.88 24.75 12.71
CA LYS A 227 2.09 24.12 11.41
C LYS A 227 2.07 22.60 11.53
N GLY A 228 1.71 21.90 10.46
CA GLY A 228 1.83 20.44 10.40
C GLY A 228 3.26 19.92 10.62
N GLU A 229 4.27 20.78 10.52
CA GLU A 229 5.64 20.43 10.85
C GLU A 229 5.88 20.15 12.34
N GLU A 230 5.05 20.72 13.21
CA GLU A 230 5.23 20.75 14.67
C GLU A 230 4.22 19.85 15.40
N SER A 231 3.01 19.68 14.84
CA SER A 231 1.95 18.85 15.42
C SER A 231 1.33 17.89 14.41
N TRP A 232 1.04 16.67 14.86
CA TRP A 232 0.24 15.71 14.10
C TRP A 232 -1.17 16.21 13.84
N GLU A 233 -1.79 16.90 14.79
CA GLU A 233 -3.16 17.42 14.65
C GLU A 233 -3.24 18.43 13.50
N ALA A 234 -2.34 19.43 13.50
CA ALA A 234 -2.25 20.41 12.42
C ALA A 234 -1.94 19.76 11.06
N TRP A 235 -1.05 18.77 11.03
CA TRP A 235 -0.75 18.04 9.80
C TRP A 235 -1.95 17.27 9.28
N TRP A 236 -2.72 16.64 10.17
CA TRP A 236 -3.90 15.86 9.81
C TRP A 236 -4.96 16.75 9.16
N ASP A 237 -5.21 17.93 9.73
CA ASP A 237 -6.13 18.92 9.15
C ASP A 237 -5.65 19.42 7.78
N GLU A 238 -4.35 19.74 7.65
CA GLU A 238 -3.75 20.12 6.37
C GLU A 238 -3.86 19.01 5.31
N GLU A 239 -3.68 17.74 5.71
CA GLU A 239 -3.75 16.60 4.82
C GLU A 239 -5.18 16.34 4.36
N LEU A 240 -6.17 16.47 5.26
CA LEU A 240 -7.60 16.31 4.98
C LEU A 240 -8.23 17.48 4.21
N ALA A 241 -7.53 18.60 4.04
CA ALA A 241 -8.07 19.82 3.43
C ALA A 241 -8.82 19.59 2.10
N HIS A 242 -8.32 18.67 1.27
CA HIS A 242 -8.91 18.32 -0.03
C HIS A 242 -10.28 17.60 0.07
N ILE A 243 -10.55 16.91 1.18
CA ILE A 243 -11.77 16.14 1.43
C ILE A 243 -12.91 17.04 1.89
N HIS A 244 -12.63 18.25 2.37
CA HIS A 244 -13.69 19.14 2.89
C HIS A 244 -14.71 19.58 1.84
N THR A 245 -14.43 19.43 0.55
CA THR A 245 -15.38 19.66 -0.54
C THR A 245 -16.53 18.65 -0.51
N PHE A 246 -17.74 19.04 -0.93
CA PHE A 246 -18.91 18.15 -0.94
C PHE A 246 -18.66 16.87 -1.75
N ARG A 247 -18.09 17.02 -2.96
CA ARG A 247 -17.69 15.90 -3.82
C ARG A 247 -16.63 15.02 -3.14
N GLY A 248 -15.63 15.62 -2.51
CA GLY A 248 -14.56 14.88 -1.82
C GLY A 248 -15.09 14.02 -0.68
N ARG A 249 -16.00 14.55 0.15
CA ARG A 249 -16.65 13.78 1.22
C ARG A 249 -17.43 12.59 0.68
N ILE A 250 -18.22 12.78 -0.38
CA ILE A 250 -19.01 11.69 -0.98
C ILE A 250 -18.08 10.59 -1.50
N LEU A 251 -17.06 10.96 -2.29
CA LEU A 251 -16.13 9.99 -2.88
C LEU A 251 -15.35 9.22 -1.82
N GLU A 252 -14.81 9.91 -0.81
CA GLU A 252 -14.07 9.25 0.28
C GLU A 252 -14.99 8.39 1.15
N THR A 253 -16.25 8.78 1.35
CA THR A 253 -17.24 7.94 2.04
C THR A 253 -17.45 6.64 1.27
N ILE A 254 -17.73 6.71 -0.04
CA ILE A 254 -17.93 5.54 -0.90
C ILE A 254 -16.68 4.64 -0.88
N LEU A 255 -15.50 5.23 -1.03
CA LEU A 255 -14.25 4.48 -0.98
C LEU A 255 -14.03 3.83 0.38
N SER A 256 -14.39 4.49 1.48
CA SER A 256 -14.21 3.99 2.85
C SER A 256 -15.21 2.90 3.23
N LEU A 257 -16.39 2.83 2.58
CA LEU A 257 -17.36 1.74 2.77
C LEU A 257 -16.75 0.36 2.53
N ARG A 258 -15.68 0.26 1.72
CA ARG A 258 -14.97 -1.00 1.50
C ARG A 258 -14.44 -1.62 2.80
N PHE A 259 -14.04 -0.81 3.79
CA PHE A 259 -13.55 -1.31 5.07
C PHE A 259 -14.68 -1.92 5.91
N PHE A 260 -15.89 -1.38 5.80
CA PHE A 260 -17.07 -1.95 6.45
C PHE A 260 -17.46 -3.30 5.85
N ILE A 261 -17.46 -3.40 4.52
CA ILE A 261 -17.72 -4.66 3.79
C ILE A 261 -16.65 -5.71 4.11
N PHE A 262 -15.39 -5.28 4.14
CA PHE A 262 -14.25 -6.12 4.50
C PHE A 262 -14.38 -6.67 5.92
N GLN A 263 -14.63 -5.82 6.92
CA GLN A 263 -14.82 -6.24 8.30
C GLN A 263 -16.01 -7.21 8.42
N TYR A 264 -17.09 -6.94 7.69
CA TYR A 264 -18.25 -7.83 7.63
C TYR A 264 -17.84 -9.22 7.12
N GLY A 265 -17.12 -9.29 6.00
CA GLY A 265 -16.62 -10.56 5.47
C GLY A 265 -15.78 -11.35 6.49
N VAL A 266 -14.88 -10.68 7.21
CA VAL A 266 -14.02 -11.33 8.22
C VAL A 266 -14.84 -11.90 9.39
N VAL A 267 -15.77 -11.12 9.95
CA VAL A 267 -16.57 -11.52 11.12
C VAL A 267 -17.41 -12.76 10.83
N TYR A 268 -18.06 -12.79 9.68
CA TYR A 268 -18.96 -13.87 9.32
C TYR A 268 -18.22 -15.11 8.83
N HIS A 269 -17.11 -14.96 8.10
CA HIS A 269 -16.26 -16.11 7.73
C HIS A 269 -15.65 -16.80 8.95
N MET A 270 -15.28 -16.03 9.97
CA MET A 270 -14.75 -16.54 11.23
C MET A 270 -15.79 -17.24 12.12
N HIS A 271 -17.06 -17.30 11.69
CA HIS A 271 -18.16 -17.85 12.49
C HIS A 271 -18.18 -17.28 13.91
N ALA A 272 -17.87 -15.99 14.07
CA ALA A 272 -17.74 -15.35 15.38
C ALA A 272 -19.04 -15.42 16.21
N GLY A 273 -20.19 -15.49 15.54
CA GLY A 273 -21.52 -15.68 16.15
C GLY A 273 -22.01 -17.13 16.16
N LYS A 274 -21.16 -18.11 15.83
CA LYS A 274 -21.52 -19.50 15.52
C LYS A 274 -22.60 -19.59 14.44
N GLU A 275 -23.87 -19.68 14.83
CA GLU A 275 -25.05 -19.80 13.96
C GLU A 275 -25.84 -18.48 13.82
N SER A 276 -25.58 -17.48 14.66
CA SER A 276 -26.28 -16.19 14.59
C SER A 276 -25.64 -15.30 13.55
N THR A 277 -26.38 -15.02 12.48
CA THR A 277 -26.01 -14.01 11.48
C THR A 277 -26.43 -12.59 11.88
N SER A 278 -26.77 -12.37 13.15
CA SER A 278 -27.31 -11.09 13.60
C SER A 278 -26.30 -9.95 13.43
N LEU A 279 -26.80 -8.80 12.98
CA LEU A 279 -26.01 -7.57 12.86
C LEU A 279 -25.37 -7.13 14.19
N SER A 280 -25.86 -7.64 15.33
CA SER A 280 -25.29 -7.37 16.65
C SER A 280 -23.83 -7.85 16.77
N VAL A 281 -23.51 -9.04 16.22
CA VAL A 281 -22.15 -9.60 16.25
C VAL A 281 -21.18 -8.69 15.48
N TYR A 282 -21.64 -8.13 14.36
CA TYR A 282 -20.86 -7.19 13.58
C TYR A 282 -20.54 -5.90 14.37
N TRP A 283 -21.53 -5.29 15.02
CA TRP A 283 -21.30 -4.10 15.84
C TRP A 283 -20.43 -4.36 17.07
N VAL A 284 -20.58 -5.52 17.71
CA VAL A 284 -19.69 -5.93 18.81
C VAL A 284 -18.24 -6.08 18.32
N SER A 285 -18.01 -6.60 17.10
CA SER A 285 -16.67 -6.71 16.54
C SER A 285 -15.97 -5.35 16.41
N TRP A 286 -16.71 -4.31 16.03
CA TRP A 286 -16.20 -2.95 15.96
C TRP A 286 -15.87 -2.39 17.35
N ALA A 287 -16.71 -2.66 18.35
CA ALA A 287 -16.43 -2.29 19.73
C ALA A 287 -15.16 -2.97 20.26
N VAL A 288 -14.94 -4.26 19.93
CA VAL A 288 -13.72 -4.99 20.28
C VAL A 288 -12.50 -4.38 19.60
N LEU A 289 -12.57 -4.07 18.29
CA LEU A 289 -11.47 -3.39 17.59
C LEU A 289 -11.15 -2.03 18.21
N GLY A 290 -12.18 -1.24 18.56
CA GLY A 290 -12.01 0.03 19.27
C GLY A 290 -11.35 -0.15 20.64
N GLY A 291 -11.78 -1.15 21.40
CA GLY A 291 -11.18 -1.49 22.70
C GLY A 291 -9.72 -1.92 22.58
N LEU A 292 -9.38 -2.77 21.61
CA LEU A 292 -8.00 -3.17 21.32
C LEU A 292 -7.13 -1.98 20.93
N PHE A 293 -7.67 -1.04 20.15
CA PHE A 293 -6.97 0.18 19.79
C PHE A 293 -6.65 1.05 21.01
N VAL A 294 -7.63 1.25 21.90
CA VAL A 294 -7.42 2.01 23.15
C VAL A 294 -6.41 1.32 24.06
N LEU A 295 -6.48 0.00 24.20
CA LEU A 295 -5.50 -0.78 24.95
C LEU A 295 -4.10 -0.62 24.37
N LEU A 296 -3.94 -0.71 23.05
CA LEU A 296 -2.66 -0.54 22.38
C LEU A 296 -2.10 0.87 22.61
N MET A 297 -2.95 1.91 22.54
CA MET A 297 -2.54 3.27 22.88
C MET A 297 -2.08 3.40 24.34
N TRP A 298 -2.77 2.73 25.26
CA TRP A 298 -2.40 2.74 26.68
C TRP A 298 -1.06 2.04 26.91
N PHE A 299 -0.88 0.82 26.40
CA PHE A 299 0.39 0.09 26.47
C PHE A 299 1.54 0.89 25.87
N TRP A 300 1.29 1.55 24.74
CA TRP A 300 2.27 2.41 24.09
C TRP A 300 2.73 3.56 24.98
N GLN A 301 1.78 4.25 25.63
CA GLN A 301 2.12 5.34 26.56
C GLN A 301 2.93 4.83 27.76
N VAL A 302 2.56 3.67 28.32
CA VAL A 302 3.32 3.05 29.43
C VAL A 302 4.75 2.70 29.00
N TRP A 303 4.92 2.13 27.81
CA TRP A 303 6.23 1.77 27.28
C TRP A 303 7.11 3.01 27.02
N LEU A 304 6.55 4.07 26.47
CA LEU A 304 7.27 5.35 26.29
C LEU A 304 7.72 5.96 27.62
N TRP A 305 6.94 5.79 28.69
CA TRP A 305 7.33 6.21 30.04
C TRP A 305 8.55 5.45 30.56
N GLN A 306 8.75 4.18 30.17
CA GLN A 306 9.91 3.38 30.56
C GLN A 306 11.19 3.75 29.78
N LEU A 307 11.05 4.44 28.65
CA LEU A 307 12.17 4.89 27.82
C LEU A 307 12.65 6.31 28.14
N ARG A 308 11.99 7.01 29.07
CA ARG A 308 12.43 8.30 29.62
C ARG A 308 13.36 8.09 30.81
#